data_AF-A0A9D9DJ63-F1
#
_entry.id   AF-A0A9D9DJ63-F1
#
_cell.length_a   1.000
_cell.length_b   1.000
_cell.length_c   1.000
_cell.angle_alpha   90.00
_cell.angle_beta   90.00
_cell.angle_gamma   90.00
#
_symmetry.space_group_name_H-M   'P 1'
#
loop_
_entity.id
_entity.type
_entity.pdbx_description
1 polymer ?
#
loop_
_entity_poly.entity_id
_entity_poly.type
_entity_poly.pdbx_seq_one_letter_code
_entity_poly.pdbx_strand_id
1 'polypeptide(L)'
;MKLASKVFLILGAVADVFIFIFGIIYAVISGMKEMIYQEVTGKYYSQYTEAQLRELADATSTIILILGLIMIIIGIIGFIFAIITVTKLSKATNKKQIIVPAIFSLIFSCFIGGLLTLLIPQEDFDEGKKEVFAKASEDSASDITERLKKLDELEKNGTITKEEKEKIKLKILDKYTK
;
A
#
# COMPACT_ATOMS: atom_id res chain seq x y z
N MET A 1 2.16 -9.28 -15.96
CA MET A 1 1.04 -8.84 -15.08
C MET A 1 1.43 -7.78 -14.03
N LYS A 2 2.70 -7.71 -13.60
CA LYS A 2 3.16 -6.76 -12.56
C LYS A 2 2.74 -5.30 -12.75
N LEU A 3 2.80 -4.78 -13.98
CA LEU A 3 2.43 -3.39 -14.28
C LEU A 3 0.95 -3.13 -14.02
N ALA A 4 0.07 -4.03 -14.49
CA ALA A 4 -1.37 -3.94 -14.26
C ALA A 4 -1.69 -3.96 -12.76
N SER A 5 -1.10 -4.88 -11.99
CA SER A 5 -1.31 -4.92 -10.53
C SER A 5 -0.91 -3.62 -9.84
N LYS A 6 0.20 -2.99 -10.24
CA LYS A 6 0.60 -1.67 -9.69
C LYS A 6 -0.42 -0.58 -10.03
N VAL A 7 -0.88 -0.52 -11.28
CA VAL A 7 -1.85 0.47 -11.72
C VAL A 7 -3.17 0.33 -10.95
N PHE A 8 -3.67 -0.90 -10.76
CA PHE A 8 -4.89 -1.13 -9.98
C PHE A 8 -4.70 -0.82 -8.49
N LEU A 9 -3.55 -1.13 -7.90
CA LEU A 9 -3.25 -0.76 -6.51
C LEU A 9 -3.20 0.75 -6.31
N ILE A 10 -2.61 1.49 -7.25
CA ILE A 10 -2.55 2.95 -7.20
C ILE A 10 -3.94 3.55 -7.41
N LEU A 11 -4.70 3.07 -8.40
CA LEU A 11 -6.08 3.51 -8.63
C LEU A 11 -6.98 3.24 -7.43
N GLY A 12 -6.84 2.06 -6.80
CA GLY A 12 -7.54 1.71 -5.57
C GLY A 12 -7.19 2.66 -4.43
N ALA A 13 -5.90 2.89 -4.18
CA ALA A 13 -5.46 3.83 -3.15
C ALA A 13 -5.95 5.27 -3.38
N VAL A 14 -5.97 5.73 -4.64
CA VAL A 14 -6.52 7.03 -5.00
C VAL A 14 -8.04 7.07 -4.77
N ALA A 15 -8.76 6.03 -5.18
CA ALA A 15 -10.20 5.92 -4.94
C ALA A 15 -10.53 5.91 -3.45
N ASP A 16 -9.76 5.19 -2.63
CA ASP A 16 -9.89 5.16 -1.17
C ASP A 16 -9.74 6.57 -0.58
N VAL A 17 -8.73 7.32 -1.03
CA VAL A 17 -8.52 8.72 -0.62
C VAL A 17 -9.70 9.61 -1.04
N PHE A 18 -10.24 9.45 -2.25
CA PHE A 18 -11.42 10.20 -2.69
C PHE A 18 -12.65 9.87 -1.85
N ILE A 19 -12.98 8.58 -1.68
CA ILE A 19 -14.10 8.13 -0.84
C ILE A 19 -13.95 8.68 0.57
N PHE A 20 -12.73 8.69 1.08
CA PHE A 20 -12.41 9.20 2.39
C PHE A 20 -12.65 10.71 2.53
N ILE A 21 -12.15 11.52 1.59
CA ILE A 21 -12.40 12.97 1.56
C ILE A 21 -13.90 13.26 1.45
N PHE A 22 -14.62 12.56 0.57
CA PHE A 22 -16.06 12.70 0.44
C PHE A 22 -16.81 12.26 1.70
N GLY A 23 -16.33 11.22 2.39
CA GLY A 23 -16.88 10.76 3.66
C GLY A 23 -16.74 11.79 4.77
N ILE A 24 -15.57 12.44 4.88
CA ILE A 24 -15.36 13.55 5.82
C ILE A 24 -16.31 14.71 5.48
N ILE A 25 -16.35 15.14 4.22
CA ILE A 25 -17.21 16.24 3.78
C ILE A 25 -18.68 15.92 4.09
N TYR A 26 -19.13 14.70 3.78
CA TYR A 26 -20.48 14.24 4.07
C TYR A 26 -20.78 14.23 5.56
N ALA A 27 -19.85 13.76 6.40
CA ALA A 27 -20.01 13.75 7.85
C ALA A 27 -20.14 15.17 8.42
N VAL A 28 -19.30 16.11 7.94
CA VAL A 28 -19.37 17.53 8.33
C VAL A 28 -20.69 18.16 7.90
N ILE A 29 -21.11 17.96 6.64
CA ILE A 29 -22.38 18.51 6.13
C ILE A 29 -23.57 17.91 6.90
N SER A 30 -23.56 16.61 7.17
CA SER A 30 -24.63 15.94 7.91
C SER A 30 -24.71 16.44 9.35
N GLY A 31 -23.57 16.57 10.04
CA GLY A 31 -23.52 17.15 11.39
C GLY A 31 -23.98 18.60 11.43
N MET A 32 -23.59 19.43 10.46
CA MET A 32 -24.08 20.80 10.32
C MET A 32 -25.59 20.85 10.07
N LYS A 33 -26.11 19.96 9.21
CA LYS A 33 -27.55 19.87 8.93
C LYS A 33 -28.33 19.50 10.18
N GLU A 34 -27.81 18.58 10.99
CA GLU A 34 -28.44 18.14 12.24
C GLU A 34 -28.44 19.24 13.31
N MET A 35 -27.35 20.00 13.43
CA MET A 35 -27.30 21.21 14.28
C MET A 35 -28.30 22.28 13.83
N ILE A 36 -28.37 22.57 12.52
CA ILE A 36 -29.34 23.53 11.96
C ILE A 36 -30.78 23.02 12.17
N TYR A 37 -31.03 21.73 11.98
CA TYR A 37 -32.35 21.14 12.19
C TYR A 37 -32.78 21.25 13.65
N GLN A 38 -31.87 21.05 14.59
CA GLN A 38 -32.14 21.25 16.02
C GLN A 38 -32.39 22.72 16.37
N GLU A 39 -31.64 23.66 15.80
CA GLU A 39 -31.85 25.10 16.04
C GLU A 39 -33.19 25.58 15.47
N VAL A 40 -33.61 25.02 14.33
CA VAL A 40 -34.90 25.30 13.69
C VAL A 40 -36.07 24.59 14.42
N THR A 41 -35.90 23.33 14.84
CA THR A 41 -36.95 22.55 15.53
C THR A 41 -37.06 22.83 17.02
N GLY A 42 -36.01 23.35 17.68
CA GLY A 42 -36.07 23.88 19.04
C GLY A 42 -37.03 25.06 19.20
N LYS A 43 -37.38 25.74 18.10
CA LYS A 43 -38.49 26.72 18.05
C LYS A 43 -39.88 26.08 17.93
N TYR A 44 -39.99 24.80 17.59
CA TYR A 44 -41.26 24.11 17.29
C TYR A 44 -41.63 22.98 18.27
N TYR A 45 -40.68 22.38 18.99
CA TYR A 45 -40.94 21.33 19.99
C TYR A 45 -41.01 21.90 21.41
N SER A 46 -42.18 22.39 21.81
CA SER A 46 -42.44 22.85 23.19
C SER A 46 -42.64 21.71 24.21
N GLN A 47 -42.36 20.46 23.84
CA GLN A 47 -42.66 19.26 24.66
C GLN A 47 -41.44 18.58 25.28
N TYR A 48 -40.22 18.90 24.84
CA TYR A 48 -38.98 18.38 25.42
C TYR A 48 -38.24 19.52 26.13
N THR A 49 -37.69 19.28 27.32
CA THR A 49 -36.86 20.27 27.99
C THR A 49 -35.56 20.48 27.21
N GLU A 50 -35.06 21.71 27.15
CA GLU A 50 -33.79 22.05 26.45
C GLU A 50 -32.62 21.14 26.86
N ALA A 51 -32.63 20.64 28.10
CA ALA A 51 -31.67 19.69 28.62
C ALA A 51 -31.71 18.33 27.90
N GLN A 52 -32.89 17.78 27.61
CA GLN A 52 -33.03 16.50 26.90
C GLN A 52 -32.62 16.59 25.43
N LEU A 53 -32.93 17.72 24.78
CA LEU A 53 -32.50 17.99 23.41
C LEU A 53 -30.96 18.15 23.32
N ARG A 54 -30.35 18.84 24.30
CA ARG A 54 -28.89 18.97 24.39
C ARG A 54 -28.19 17.64 24.66
N GLU A 55 -28.69 16.83 25.60
CA GLU A 55 -28.08 15.55 25.94
C GLU A 55 -28.11 14.57 24.75
N LEU A 56 -29.22 14.55 24.00
CA LEU A 56 -29.34 13.75 22.79
C LEU A 56 -28.42 14.26 21.66
N ALA A 57 -28.30 15.58 21.50
CA ALA A 57 -27.39 16.19 20.52
C ALA A 57 -25.92 15.86 20.81
N ASP A 58 -25.51 15.89 22.08
CA ASP A 58 -24.13 15.65 22.51
C ASP A 58 -23.73 14.19 22.30
N ALA A 59 -24.62 13.25 22.64
CA ALA A 59 -24.41 11.82 22.42
C ALA A 59 -24.28 11.49 20.92
N THR A 60 -25.16 12.06 20.08
CA THR A 60 -25.17 11.80 18.63
C THR A 60 -23.93 12.39 17.96
N SER A 61 -23.54 13.61 18.36
CA SER A 61 -22.33 14.28 17.86
C SER A 61 -21.06 13.50 18.20
N THR A 62 -20.97 12.98 19.43
CA THR A 62 -19.81 12.19 19.87
C THR A 62 -19.69 10.87 19.09
N ILE A 63 -20.81 10.18 18.86
CA ILE A 63 -20.83 8.93 18.08
C ILE A 63 -20.40 9.17 16.63
N ILE A 64 -20.91 10.24 16.00
CA ILE A 64 -20.53 10.62 14.63
C ILE A 64 -19.03 10.94 14.55
N LEU A 65 -18.48 11.64 15.54
CA LEU A 65 -17.06 11.96 15.63
C LEU A 65 -16.19 10.69 15.75
N ILE A 66 -16.59 9.75 16.62
CA ILE A 66 -15.89 8.48 16.81
C ILE A 66 -15.94 7.63 15.54
N LEU A 67 -17.11 7.50 14.91
CA LEU A 67 -17.26 6.79 13.64
C LEU A 67 -16.42 7.44 12.54
N GLY A 68 -16.43 8.76 12.46
CA GLY A 68 -15.57 9.53 11.57
C GLY A 68 -14.09 9.19 11.77
N LEU A 69 -13.62 9.23 13.02
CA LEU A 69 -12.23 8.92 13.39
C LEU A 69 -11.84 7.48 13.03
N ILE A 70 -12.71 6.51 13.27
CA ILE A 70 -12.47 5.10 12.90
C ILE A 70 -12.33 4.96 11.39
N MET A 71 -13.18 5.63 10.61
CA MET A 71 -13.08 5.64 9.15
C MET A 71 -11.76 6.27 8.67
N ILE A 72 -11.25 7.30 9.37
CA ILE A 72 -9.92 7.89 9.10
C ILE A 72 -8.82 6.86 9.28
N ILE A 73 -8.83 6.18 10.42
CA ILE A 73 -7.79 5.20 10.76
C ILE A 73 -7.79 4.06 9.73
N ILE A 74 -8.96 3.54 9.36
CA ILE A 74 -9.08 2.45 8.38
C ILE A 74 -8.57 2.90 6.99
N GLY A 75 -8.95 4.09 6.54
CA GLY A 75 -8.49 4.63 5.25
C GLY A 75 -6.97 4.83 5.19
N ILE A 76 -6.36 5.36 6.26
CA ILE A 76 -4.91 5.51 6.37
C ILE A 76 -4.21 4.15 6.33
N ILE A 77 -4.72 3.16 7.08
CA ILE A 77 -4.16 1.80 7.09
C ILE A 77 -4.20 1.19 5.69
N GLY A 78 -5.33 1.32 4.97
CA GLY A 78 -5.47 0.88 3.59
C GLY A 78 -4.42 1.48 2.67
N PHE A 79 -4.26 2.81 2.74
CA PHE A 79 -3.29 3.54 1.94
C PHE A 79 -1.84 3.10 2.21
N ILE A 80 -1.47 2.91 3.49
CA ILE A 80 -0.14 2.43 3.88
C ILE A 80 0.14 1.05 3.26
N PHE A 81 -0.80 0.12 3.36
CA PHE A 81 -0.63 -1.22 2.80
C PHE A 81 -0.58 -1.23 1.28
N ALA A 82 -1.32 -0.35 0.60
CA ALA A 82 -1.22 -0.20 -0.85
C ALA A 82 0.19 0.25 -1.26
N ILE A 83 0.76 1.27 -0.60
CA ILE A 83 2.13 1.73 -0.87
C ILE A 83 3.16 0.63 -0.59
N ILE A 84 3.05 -0.05 0.56
CA ILE A 84 3.97 -1.15 0.92
C ILE A 84 3.91 -2.24 -0.15
N THR A 85 2.71 -2.59 -0.62
CA THR A 85 2.51 -3.64 -1.62
C THR A 85 3.10 -3.24 -2.97
N VAL A 86 2.85 -2.01 -3.45
CA VAL A 86 3.45 -1.50 -4.70
C VAL A 86 4.98 -1.46 -4.63
N THR A 87 5.51 -1.01 -3.49
CA THR A 87 6.96 -0.92 -3.26
C THR A 87 7.60 -2.30 -3.23
N LYS A 88 7.01 -3.25 -2.49
CA LYS A 88 7.49 -4.63 -2.45
C LYS A 88 7.34 -5.33 -3.78
N LEU A 89 6.23 -5.15 -4.50
CA LEU A 89 6.02 -5.74 -5.82
C LEU A 89 7.08 -5.27 -6.84
N SER A 90 7.57 -4.04 -6.70
CA SER A 90 8.63 -3.50 -7.56
C SER A 90 10.01 -4.12 -7.30
N LYS A 91 10.27 -4.59 -6.08
CA LYS A 91 11.56 -5.15 -5.66
C LYS A 91 11.55 -6.68 -5.52
N ALA A 92 10.37 -7.29 -5.59
CA ALA A 92 10.21 -8.70 -5.33
C ALA A 92 10.77 -9.55 -6.47
N THR A 93 11.62 -10.49 -6.07
CA THR A 93 12.24 -11.52 -6.90
C THR A 93 11.59 -12.88 -6.70
N ASN A 94 10.68 -13.00 -5.72
CA ASN A 94 9.92 -14.21 -5.44
C ASN A 94 8.51 -13.88 -4.93
N LYS A 95 7.52 -14.67 -5.35
CA LYS A 95 6.11 -14.55 -4.96
C LYS A 95 5.89 -14.60 -3.44
N LYS A 96 6.68 -15.38 -2.70
CA LYS A 96 6.58 -15.48 -1.23
C LYS A 96 6.76 -14.14 -0.52
N GLN A 97 7.53 -13.21 -1.08
CA GLN A 97 7.82 -11.91 -0.47
C GLN A 97 6.64 -10.92 -0.53
N ILE A 98 5.61 -11.24 -1.32
CA ILE A 98 4.53 -10.33 -1.72
C ILE A 98 3.15 -10.86 -1.35
N ILE A 99 3.03 -12.16 -1.04
CA ILE A 99 1.77 -12.78 -0.60
C ILE A 99 1.16 -12.02 0.59
N VAL A 100 1.95 -11.77 1.63
CA VAL A 100 1.47 -11.10 2.85
C VAL A 100 1.00 -9.68 2.54
N PRO A 101 1.82 -8.80 1.91
CA PRO A 101 1.36 -7.48 1.47
C PRO A 101 0.11 -7.53 0.58
N ALA A 102 0.05 -8.47 -0.35
CA ALA A 102 -1.08 -8.60 -1.27
C ALA A 102 -2.38 -8.97 -0.56
N ILE A 103 -2.35 -9.85 0.45
CA ILE A 103 -3.51 -10.18 1.28
C ILE A 103 -3.97 -8.96 2.07
N PHE A 104 -3.05 -8.23 2.71
CA PHE A 104 -3.40 -7.01 3.43
C PHE A 104 -3.97 -5.94 2.50
N SER A 105 -3.41 -5.79 1.31
CA SER A 105 -3.95 -4.88 0.29
C SER A 105 -5.34 -5.30 -0.20
N LEU A 106 -5.67 -6.59 -0.18
CA LEU A 106 -6.97 -7.15 -0.55
C LEU A 106 -8.06 -6.78 0.46
N ILE A 107 -7.70 -6.81 1.75
CA ILE A 107 -8.62 -6.54 2.87
C ILE A 107 -8.82 -5.03 3.05
N PHE A 108 -7.73 -4.27 2.98
CA PHE A 108 -7.72 -2.89 3.48
C PHE A 108 -7.75 -1.81 2.39
N SER A 109 -7.49 -2.13 1.11
CA SER A 109 -7.45 -1.10 0.07
C SER A 109 -8.13 -1.53 -1.23
N CYS A 110 -7.52 -2.44 -1.99
CA CYS A 110 -7.98 -2.76 -3.33
C CYS A 110 -8.06 -4.27 -3.54
N PHE A 111 -9.28 -4.79 -3.50
CA PHE A 111 -9.56 -6.21 -3.76
C PHE A 111 -8.97 -6.67 -5.10
N ILE A 112 -9.21 -5.90 -6.18
CA ILE A 112 -8.74 -6.23 -7.52
C ILE A 112 -7.22 -6.16 -7.62
N GLY A 113 -6.59 -5.10 -7.07
CA GLY A 113 -5.13 -4.95 -7.07
C GLY A 113 -4.42 -6.04 -6.25
N GLY A 114 -4.98 -6.40 -5.09
CA GLY A 114 -4.49 -7.51 -4.27
C GLY A 114 -4.61 -8.86 -5.00
N LEU A 115 -5.77 -9.14 -5.61
CA LEU A 115 -6.01 -10.37 -6.36
C LEU A 115 -5.06 -10.50 -7.55
N LEU A 116 -4.95 -9.45 -8.36
CA LEU A 116 -4.01 -9.42 -9.49
C LEU A 116 -2.57 -9.61 -9.04
N THR A 117 -2.20 -9.12 -7.84
CA THR A 117 -0.85 -9.33 -7.28
C THR A 117 -0.63 -10.80 -6.87
N LEU A 118 -1.65 -11.48 -6.33
CA LEU A 118 -1.59 -12.90 -5.99
C LEU A 118 -1.60 -13.82 -7.22
N LEU A 119 -2.21 -13.37 -8.32
CA LEU A 119 -2.29 -14.13 -9.57
C LEU A 119 -1.05 -14.02 -10.45
N ILE A 120 -0.07 -13.17 -10.09
CA ILE A 120 1.18 -13.07 -10.87
C ILE A 120 1.87 -14.45 -10.88
N PRO A 121 2.18 -15.00 -12.06
CA PRO A 121 2.90 -16.26 -12.20
C PRO A 121 4.33 -16.11 -11.68
N GLN A 122 4.94 -17.22 -11.24
CA GLN A 122 6.28 -17.16 -10.66
C GLN A 122 7.35 -16.73 -11.69
N GLU A 123 7.12 -17.06 -12.95
CA GLU A 123 7.96 -16.71 -14.11
C GLU A 123 8.17 -15.19 -14.27
N ASP A 124 7.12 -14.37 -14.03
CA ASP A 124 7.18 -12.90 -14.05
C ASP A 124 8.14 -12.35 -12.96
N PHE A 125 8.49 -13.15 -11.95
CA PHE A 125 9.50 -12.80 -10.94
C PHE A 125 10.92 -13.22 -11.34
N ASP A 126 11.05 -14.32 -12.09
CA ASP A 126 12.33 -14.83 -12.57
C ASP A 126 12.92 -13.97 -13.70
N GLU A 127 12.08 -13.34 -14.53
CA GLU A 127 12.54 -12.34 -15.51
C GLU A 127 13.16 -11.11 -14.84
N GLY A 128 12.56 -10.61 -13.77
CA GLY A 128 13.15 -9.52 -12.97
C GLY A 128 14.47 -9.93 -12.33
N LYS A 129 14.61 -11.22 -11.94
CA LYS A 129 15.87 -11.78 -11.43
C LYS A 129 16.95 -11.79 -12.53
N LYS A 130 16.61 -12.15 -13.78
CA LYS A 130 17.51 -12.11 -14.94
C LYS A 130 17.91 -10.68 -15.34
N GLU A 131 17.00 -9.72 -15.24
CA GLU A 131 17.26 -8.32 -15.59
C GLU A 131 18.17 -7.63 -14.55
N VAL A 132 17.96 -7.93 -13.25
CA VAL A 132 18.90 -7.53 -12.17
C VAL A 132 20.27 -8.18 -12.39
N PHE A 133 20.29 -9.44 -12.83
CA PHE A 133 21.51 -10.16 -13.21
C PHE A 133 22.27 -9.46 -14.36
N ALA A 134 21.55 -9.04 -15.40
CA ALA A 134 22.11 -8.35 -16.56
C ALA A 134 22.66 -6.98 -16.16
N LYS A 135 21.90 -6.17 -15.41
CA LYS A 135 22.36 -4.86 -14.91
C LYS A 135 23.58 -4.96 -14.00
N ALA A 136 23.64 -5.94 -13.10
CA ALA A 136 24.82 -6.17 -12.26
C ALA A 136 26.06 -6.56 -13.09
N SER A 137 25.88 -7.13 -14.28
CA SER A 137 26.97 -7.51 -15.18
C SER A 137 27.42 -6.36 -16.11
N GLU A 138 26.50 -5.48 -16.50
CA GLU A 138 26.72 -4.39 -17.47
C GLU A 138 27.10 -3.04 -16.86
N ASP A 139 26.79 -2.76 -15.58
CA ASP A 139 27.06 -1.44 -15.01
C ASP A 139 28.56 -1.14 -14.94
N SER A 140 28.99 -0.14 -15.70
CA SER A 140 30.35 0.37 -15.89
C SER A 140 30.98 1.00 -14.63
N ALA A 141 30.80 0.39 -13.46
CA ALA A 141 31.50 0.74 -12.24
C ALA A 141 32.94 0.22 -12.30
N SER A 142 33.89 1.14 -12.14
CA SER A 142 35.33 0.96 -12.31
C SER A 142 36.01 0.07 -11.26
N ASP A 143 35.27 -0.54 -10.33
CA ASP A 143 35.85 -1.26 -9.21
C ASP A 143 35.19 -2.64 -9.02
N ILE A 144 35.98 -3.70 -9.21
CA ILE A 144 35.59 -5.11 -9.00
C ILE A 144 35.05 -5.31 -7.58
N THR A 145 35.60 -4.56 -6.63
CA THR A 145 35.27 -4.63 -5.21
C THR A 145 33.81 -4.24 -4.96
N GLU A 146 33.29 -3.23 -5.67
CA GLU A 146 31.91 -2.80 -5.56
C GLU A 146 30.94 -3.82 -6.18
N ARG A 147 31.32 -4.41 -7.32
CA ARG A 147 30.54 -5.49 -7.98
C ARG A 147 30.45 -6.73 -7.10
N LEU A 148 31.55 -7.14 -6.46
CA LEU A 148 31.57 -8.27 -5.51
C LEU A 148 30.70 -7.99 -4.27
N LYS A 149 30.71 -6.74 -3.78
CA LYS A 149 29.87 -6.34 -2.64
C LYS A 149 28.38 -6.38 -2.99
N LYS A 150 28.00 -5.92 -4.19
CA LYS A 150 26.62 -6.05 -4.70
C LYS A 150 26.19 -7.52 -4.86
N LEU A 151 27.10 -8.41 -5.30
CA LEU A 151 26.81 -9.85 -5.35
C LEU A 151 26.56 -10.45 -3.96
N ASP A 152 27.37 -10.07 -2.96
CA ASP A 152 27.18 -10.51 -1.57
C ASP A 152 25.85 -10.04 -1.01
N GLU A 153 25.42 -8.81 -1.34
CA GLU A 153 24.10 -8.29 -0.98
C GLU A 153 22.96 -9.06 -1.67
N LEU A 154 23.12 -9.40 -2.96
CA LEU A 154 22.14 -10.19 -3.70
C LEU A 154 22.02 -11.63 -3.16
N GLU A 155 23.11 -12.25 -2.72
CA GLU A 155 23.08 -13.56 -2.05
C GLU A 155 22.40 -13.46 -0.68
N LYS A 156 22.81 -12.48 0.14
CA LYS A 156 22.23 -12.26 1.47
C LYS A 156 20.73 -11.97 1.42
N ASN A 157 20.27 -11.27 0.38
CA ASN A 157 18.86 -11.00 0.15
C ASN A 157 18.09 -12.19 -0.46
N GLY A 158 18.75 -13.35 -0.64
CA GLY A 158 18.15 -14.55 -1.23
C GLY A 158 17.76 -14.38 -2.70
N THR A 159 18.29 -13.36 -3.37
CA THR A 159 17.99 -13.07 -4.77
C THR A 159 18.71 -14.05 -5.70
N ILE A 160 19.93 -14.46 -5.34
CA ILE A 160 20.72 -15.46 -6.08
C ILE A 160 21.15 -16.60 -5.15
N THR A 161 21.31 -17.81 -5.71
CA THR A 161 21.87 -18.94 -4.97
C THR A 161 23.40 -18.84 -4.90
N LYS A 162 24.03 -19.60 -3.99
CA LYS A 162 25.49 -19.70 -3.87
C LYS A 162 26.16 -20.12 -5.18
N GLU A 163 25.54 -21.06 -5.89
CA GLU A 163 26.03 -21.55 -7.18
C GLU A 163 25.93 -20.49 -8.28
N GLU A 164 24.83 -19.72 -8.30
CA GLU A 164 24.67 -18.61 -9.23
C GLU A 164 25.70 -17.50 -8.96
N LYS A 165 25.97 -17.21 -7.69
CA LYS A 165 27.00 -16.25 -7.27
C LYS A 165 28.39 -16.65 -7.75
N GLU A 166 28.79 -17.91 -7.58
CA GLU A 166 30.10 -18.37 -8.04
C GLU A 166 30.25 -18.27 -9.56
N LYS A 167 29.20 -18.62 -10.32
CA LYS A 167 29.20 -18.47 -11.79
C LYS A 167 29.37 -17.00 -12.21
N ILE A 168 28.75 -16.05 -11.51
CA ILE A 168 28.91 -14.62 -11.80
C ILE A 168 30.30 -14.13 -11.39
N LYS A 169 30.77 -14.54 -10.21
CA LYS A 169 32.11 -14.19 -9.72
C LYS A 169 33.18 -14.62 -10.71
N LEU A 170 33.07 -15.86 -11.24
CA LEU A 170 33.95 -16.38 -12.28
C LEU A 170 33.87 -15.57 -13.58
N LYS A 171 32.66 -15.23 -14.05
CA LYS A 171 32.48 -14.38 -15.25
C LYS A 171 33.04 -12.97 -15.09
N ILE A 172 32.95 -12.38 -13.89
CA ILE A 172 33.54 -11.07 -13.61
C ILE A 172 35.07 -11.19 -13.61
N LEU A 173 35.64 -12.16 -12.90
CA LEU A 173 37.09 -12.39 -12.87
C LEU A 173 37.68 -12.65 -14.26
N ASP A 174 37.02 -13.46 -15.08
CA ASP A 174 37.49 -13.80 -16.43
C ASP A 174 37.55 -12.57 -17.37
N LYS A 175 36.67 -11.57 -17.15
CA LYS A 175 36.67 -10.30 -17.89
C LYS A 175 37.81 -9.35 -17.51
N TYR A 176 38.44 -9.54 -16.33
CA TYR A 176 39.57 -8.75 -15.84
C TYR A 176 40.93 -9.47 -15.95
N THR A 177 40.92 -10.77 -16.31
CA THR A 177 42.14 -11.57 -16.46
C THR A 177 42.60 -11.66 -17.94
N LYS A 178 41.80 -11.13 -18.87
CA LYS A 178 42.15 -10.90 -20.28
C LYS A 178 42.41 -9.43 -20.53
#